data_AF-A0A3L7E4Q2-F1
#
_entry.id   AF-A0A3L7E4Q2-F1
#
_cell.length_a   1.000
_cell.length_b   1.000
_cell.length_c   1.000
_cell.angle_alpha   90.00
_cell.angle_beta   90.00
_cell.angle_gamma   90.00
#
_symmetry.space_group_name_H-M   'P 1'
#
loop_
_entity.id
_entity.type
_entity.pdbx_description
1 polymer ?
#
loop_
_entity_poly.entity_id
_entity_poly.type
_entity_poly.pdbx_seq_one_letter_code
_entity_poly.pdbx_strand_id
1 'polypeptide(L)'
;MPLPRDNNFRQFLLFAFALIVPCFALWTLAAGPIAMPAVGLADMILQAWFPEVVDTLVYRGADAALLTQFGELNGRPVAPELSEYQLGFAINPGVLTYSLPFYATLHFATQKESYLTEFVTGALVLFPLIVLGLLSLCLKELMLNLGALFMEQEALVPNDNFIALFYQLNVLIVPTVAPILLWAWQSRETPLMRGLLNLPPKPESEQQT
;
A
#
# COMPACT_ATOMS: atom_id res chain seq x y z
N MET A 1 -10.52 16.46 43.40
CA MET A 1 -10.45 17.17 42.11
C MET A 1 -10.59 16.11 41.02
N PRO A 2 -11.74 15.97 40.34
CA PRO A 2 -11.91 14.91 39.36
C PRO A 2 -11.18 15.30 38.07
N LEU A 3 -10.26 14.46 37.61
CA LEU A 3 -9.59 14.65 36.31
C LEU A 3 -10.65 14.51 35.19
N PRO A 4 -10.86 15.52 34.33
CA PRO A 4 -11.83 15.44 33.26
C PRO A 4 -11.31 14.58 32.09
N ARG A 5 -12.20 13.77 31.48
CA ARG A 5 -12.30 13.20 30.11
C ARG A 5 -11.07 12.94 29.18
N ASP A 6 -9.84 13.29 29.51
CA ASP A 6 -8.64 13.18 28.63
C ASP A 6 -7.86 11.86 28.76
N ASN A 7 -8.20 11.02 29.74
CA ASN A 7 -7.44 9.79 30.00
C ASN A 7 -7.49 8.78 28.85
N ASN A 8 -8.65 8.67 28.18
CA ASN A 8 -8.85 7.69 27.09
C ASN A 8 -8.01 8.01 25.86
N PHE A 9 -7.87 9.30 25.50
CA PHE A 9 -7.07 9.72 24.37
C PHE A 9 -5.57 9.58 24.66
N ARG A 10 -5.13 10.01 25.85
CA ARG A 10 -3.74 9.83 26.28
C ARG A 10 -3.35 8.34 26.31
N GLN A 11 -4.22 7.48 26.85
CA GLN A 11 -3.98 6.04 26.90
C GLN A 11 -3.90 5.44 25.49
N PHE A 12 -4.79 5.82 24.58
CA PHE A 12 -4.72 5.43 23.18
C PHE A 12 -3.41 5.83 22.54
N LEU A 13 -2.98 7.09 22.68
CA LEU A 13 -1.71 7.55 22.10
C LEU A 13 -0.53 6.76 22.64
N LEU A 14 -0.43 6.60 23.97
CA LEU A 14 0.66 5.84 24.58
C LEU A 14 0.69 4.39 24.08
N PHE A 15 -0.48 3.77 23.96
CA PHE A 15 -0.58 2.38 23.51
C PHE A 15 -0.31 2.25 22.01
N ALA A 16 -0.78 3.18 21.18
CA ALA A 16 -0.43 3.26 19.76
C ALA A 16 1.08 3.40 19.58
N PHE A 17 1.74 4.34 20.28
CA PHE A 17 3.19 4.48 20.23
C PHE A 17 3.93 3.20 20.66
N ALA A 18 3.46 2.54 21.71
CA ALA A 18 4.02 1.26 22.14
C ALA A 18 3.83 0.14 21.09
N LEU A 19 2.70 0.13 20.37
CA LEU A 19 2.37 -0.87 19.36
C LEU A 19 3.07 -0.65 18.01
N ILE A 20 3.53 0.56 17.69
CA ILE A 20 4.27 0.83 16.45
C ILE A 20 5.45 -0.15 16.32
N VAL A 21 6.28 -0.27 17.38
CA VAL A 21 7.48 -1.10 17.34
C VAL A 21 7.19 -2.57 17.03
N PRO A 22 6.34 -3.29 17.79
CA PRO A 22 6.03 -4.69 17.50
C PRO A 22 5.26 -4.86 16.18
N CYS A 23 4.35 -3.96 15.81
CA CYS A 23 3.62 -4.07 14.54
C CYS A 23 4.55 -3.96 13.34
N PHE A 24 5.47 -2.98 13.35
CA PHE A 24 6.46 -2.84 12.29
C PHE A 24 7.49 -3.98 12.30
N ALA A 25 7.91 -4.46 13.46
CA ALA A 25 8.83 -5.60 13.55
C ALA A 25 8.20 -6.91 13.02
N LEU A 26 6.92 -7.14 13.26
CA LEU A 26 6.20 -8.27 12.65
C LEU A 26 6.05 -8.09 11.14
N TRP A 27 5.76 -6.87 10.69
CA TRP A 27 5.65 -6.57 9.27
C TRP A 27 6.97 -6.75 8.53
N THR A 28 8.13 -6.36 9.07
CA THR A 28 9.41 -6.57 8.36
C THR A 28 9.68 -8.05 8.06
N LEU A 29 9.18 -8.96 8.89
CA LEU A 29 9.25 -10.41 8.67
C LEU A 29 8.20 -10.91 7.66
N ALA A 30 7.04 -10.27 7.61
CA ALA A 30 5.89 -10.71 6.81
C ALA A 30 5.70 -9.93 5.48
N ALA A 31 6.44 -8.85 5.26
CA ALA A 31 6.22 -7.91 4.15
C ALA A 31 6.27 -8.59 2.78
N GLY A 32 7.26 -9.44 2.56
CA GLY A 32 7.40 -10.21 1.31
C GLY A 32 6.16 -11.09 1.03
N PRO A 33 5.85 -12.06 1.91
CA PRO A 33 4.66 -12.90 1.75
C PRO A 33 3.34 -12.12 1.60
N ILE A 34 3.18 -11.01 2.32
CA ILE A 34 1.99 -10.15 2.22
C ILE A 34 1.86 -9.52 0.83
N ALA A 35 2.97 -9.08 0.24
CA ALA A 35 2.95 -8.41 -1.06
C ALA A 35 3.07 -9.37 -2.25
N MET A 36 3.43 -10.64 -2.06
CA MET A 36 3.43 -11.69 -3.12
C MET A 36 2.14 -11.72 -3.96
N PRO A 37 0.94 -11.82 -3.38
CA PRO A 37 -0.29 -11.85 -4.19
C PRO A 37 -0.53 -10.53 -4.93
N ALA A 38 -0.12 -9.39 -4.36
CA ALA A 38 -0.24 -8.10 -5.03
C ALA A 38 0.71 -8.00 -6.23
N VAL A 39 1.94 -8.53 -6.09
CA VAL A 39 2.90 -8.64 -7.18
C VAL A 39 2.38 -9.55 -8.28
N GLY A 40 1.84 -10.72 -7.96
CA GLY A 40 1.27 -11.62 -8.97
C GLY A 40 0.09 -11.01 -9.72
N LEU A 41 -0.80 -10.26 -9.03
CA LEU A 41 -1.89 -9.56 -9.70
C LEU A 41 -1.40 -8.40 -10.57
N ALA A 42 -0.42 -7.63 -10.09
CA ALA A 42 0.18 -6.56 -10.87
C ALA A 42 0.90 -7.10 -12.11
N ASP A 43 1.61 -8.22 -11.99
CA ASP A 43 2.24 -8.94 -13.11
C ASP A 43 1.21 -9.29 -14.18
N MET A 44 0.12 -9.95 -13.80
CA MET A 44 -0.97 -10.32 -14.72
C MET A 44 -1.56 -9.10 -15.44
N ILE A 45 -1.79 -8.00 -14.72
CA ILE A 45 -2.34 -6.77 -15.29
C ILE A 45 -1.33 -6.12 -16.25
N LEU A 46 -0.06 -6.06 -15.88
CA LEU A 46 0.98 -5.43 -16.68
C LEU A 46 1.29 -6.21 -17.95
N GLN A 47 1.38 -7.54 -17.89
CA GLN A 47 1.57 -8.37 -19.08
C GLN A 47 0.36 -8.29 -20.03
N ALA A 48 -0.86 -8.20 -19.48
CA ALA A 48 -2.06 -8.03 -20.30
C ALA A 48 -2.13 -6.64 -20.96
N TRP A 49 -1.63 -5.59 -20.28
CA TRP A 49 -1.70 -4.22 -20.78
C TRP A 49 -0.52 -3.86 -21.70
N PHE A 50 0.69 -4.32 -21.39
CA PHE A 50 1.93 -4.01 -22.11
C PHE A 50 2.73 -5.28 -22.47
N PRO A 51 2.16 -6.20 -23.25
CA PRO A 51 2.79 -7.50 -23.55
C PRO A 51 4.15 -7.39 -24.28
N GLU A 52 4.36 -6.32 -25.04
CA GLU A 52 5.59 -6.08 -25.81
C GLU A 52 6.68 -5.37 -24.98
N VAL A 53 6.34 -4.87 -23.80
CA VAL A 53 7.27 -4.14 -22.92
C VAL A 53 7.61 -4.95 -21.69
N VAL A 54 6.61 -5.57 -21.06
CA VAL A 54 6.76 -6.27 -19.79
C VAL A 54 6.87 -7.76 -20.06
N ASP A 55 7.95 -8.37 -19.58
CA ASP A 55 8.11 -9.82 -19.58
C ASP A 55 7.47 -10.42 -18.34
N THR A 56 7.94 -10.00 -17.15
CA THR A 56 7.35 -10.42 -15.88
C THR A 56 7.70 -9.48 -14.72
N LEU A 57 6.83 -9.41 -13.73
CA LEU A 57 7.08 -8.85 -12.41
C LEU A 57 7.15 -9.99 -11.39
N VAL A 58 8.35 -10.26 -10.89
CA VAL A 58 8.61 -11.41 -10.02
C VAL A 58 9.33 -11.01 -8.73
N TYR A 59 9.05 -11.70 -7.63
CA TYR A 59 9.79 -11.51 -6.38
C TYR A 59 11.24 -12.00 -6.48
N ARG A 60 12.18 -11.17 -6.02
CA ARG A 60 13.59 -11.52 -5.78
C ARG A 60 14.01 -11.09 -4.38
N GLY A 61 13.90 -12.01 -3.42
CA GLY A 61 14.24 -11.73 -2.03
C GLY A 61 13.22 -10.80 -1.38
N ALA A 62 13.66 -9.60 -0.96
CA ALA A 62 12.80 -8.59 -0.33
C ALA A 62 12.13 -7.64 -1.33
N ASP A 63 12.65 -7.56 -2.56
CA ASP A 63 12.15 -6.68 -3.62
C ASP A 63 11.44 -7.48 -4.73
N ALA A 64 10.70 -6.79 -5.57
CA ALA A 64 10.20 -7.30 -6.84
C ALA A 64 11.10 -6.80 -7.99
N ALA A 65 11.28 -7.62 -9.01
CA ALA A 65 12.00 -7.28 -10.23
C ALA A 65 10.99 -7.20 -11.38
N LEU A 66 10.84 -6.00 -11.95
CA LEU A 66 10.08 -5.77 -13.18
C LEU A 66 11.00 -5.99 -14.36
N LEU A 67 10.93 -7.18 -14.96
CA LEU A 67 11.69 -7.55 -16.15
C LEU A 67 10.94 -7.09 -17.40
N THR A 68 11.69 -6.52 -18.33
CA THR A 68 11.17 -6.02 -19.61
C THR A 68 11.62 -6.91 -20.76
N GLN A 69 10.93 -6.80 -21.90
CA GLN A 69 11.32 -7.45 -23.15
C GLN A 69 12.57 -6.81 -23.78
N PHE A 70 13.09 -5.72 -23.20
CA PHE A 70 14.28 -5.03 -23.68
C PHE A 70 15.55 -5.59 -23.06
N GLY A 71 16.64 -5.52 -23.83
CA GLY A 71 17.99 -5.77 -23.34
C GLY A 71 18.60 -4.56 -22.65
N GLU A 72 19.72 -4.76 -21.96
CA GLU A 72 20.52 -3.69 -21.36
C GLU A 72 21.92 -3.69 -21.97
N LEU A 73 22.34 -2.53 -22.50
CA LEU A 73 23.71 -2.33 -22.96
C LEU A 73 24.23 -0.95 -22.52
N ASN A 74 25.24 -0.94 -21.65
CA ASN A 74 25.87 0.28 -21.11
C ASN A 74 24.88 1.23 -20.39
N GLY A 75 23.96 0.67 -19.61
CA GLY A 75 22.91 1.36 -18.86
C GLY A 75 21.76 1.88 -19.72
N ARG A 76 21.62 1.40 -20.96
CA ARG A 76 20.57 1.85 -21.89
C ARG A 76 19.72 0.68 -22.36
N PRO A 77 18.40 0.89 -22.52
CA PRO A 77 17.52 -0.09 -23.12
C PRO A 77 17.89 -0.28 -24.60
N VAL A 78 18.05 -1.53 -25.01
CA VAL A 78 18.33 -1.92 -26.40
C VAL A 78 17.38 -3.05 -26.82
N ALA A 79 17.32 -3.32 -28.12
CA ALA A 79 16.62 -4.49 -28.62
C ALA A 79 17.20 -5.78 -27.99
N PRO A 80 16.37 -6.77 -27.63
CA PRO A 80 16.84 -7.96 -26.92
C PRO A 80 17.91 -8.76 -27.68
N GLU A 81 17.99 -8.67 -29.01
CA GLU A 81 19.02 -9.34 -29.82
C GLU A 81 20.43 -8.75 -29.61
N LEU A 82 20.52 -7.55 -29.04
CA LEU A 82 21.76 -6.83 -28.80
C LEU A 82 22.29 -6.99 -27.37
N SER A 83 21.62 -7.78 -26.53
CA SER A 83 21.96 -7.98 -25.11
C SER A 83 21.86 -9.45 -24.70
N GLU A 84 22.78 -9.91 -23.86
CA GLU A 84 22.69 -11.23 -23.22
C GLU A 84 21.73 -11.25 -22.01
N TYR A 85 21.38 -10.08 -21.48
CA TYR A 85 20.54 -9.92 -20.28
C TYR A 85 19.31 -9.06 -20.54
N GLN A 86 18.21 -9.38 -19.86
CA GLN A 86 17.02 -8.52 -19.82
C GLN A 86 17.24 -7.32 -18.92
N LEU A 87 16.67 -6.18 -19.31
CA LEU A 87 16.59 -4.99 -18.48
C LEU A 87 15.51 -5.19 -17.42
N GLY A 88 15.93 -5.11 -16.16
CA GLY A 88 15.05 -5.28 -14.99
C GLY A 88 15.12 -4.10 -14.04
N PHE A 89 13.96 -3.68 -13.51
CA PHE A 89 13.86 -2.63 -12.50
C PHE A 89 13.53 -3.21 -11.13
N ALA A 90 14.30 -2.82 -10.11
CA ALA A 90 14.01 -3.18 -8.73
C ALA A 90 12.88 -2.30 -8.17
N ILE A 91 11.80 -2.94 -7.74
CA ILE A 91 10.63 -2.31 -7.11
C ILE A 91 10.57 -2.81 -5.68
N ASN A 92 10.44 -1.92 -4.71
CA ASN A 92 10.26 -2.30 -3.31
C ASN A 92 8.76 -2.26 -2.94
N PRO A 93 8.04 -3.39 -2.81
CA PRO A 93 6.63 -3.39 -2.45
C PRO A 93 6.36 -2.99 -0.99
N GLY A 94 7.41 -2.98 -0.16
CA GLY A 94 7.38 -2.53 1.23
C GLY A 94 6.93 -1.08 1.38
N VAL A 95 7.22 -0.22 0.39
CA VAL A 95 6.76 1.18 0.38
C VAL A 95 5.25 1.33 0.26
N LEU A 96 4.51 0.24 0.00
CA LEU A 96 3.06 0.23 -0.08
C LEU A 96 2.45 -0.55 1.09
N THR A 97 3.07 -1.67 1.45
CA THR A 97 2.53 -2.56 2.48
C THR A 97 2.75 -2.08 3.91
N TYR A 98 3.58 -1.05 4.14
CA TYR A 98 3.68 -0.41 5.46
C TYR A 98 2.35 0.21 5.93
N SER A 99 1.39 0.43 5.02
CA SER A 99 0.02 0.79 5.37
C SER A 99 -0.64 -0.20 6.34
N LEU A 100 -0.28 -1.49 6.29
CA LEU A 100 -0.80 -2.54 7.15
C LEU A 100 -0.33 -2.47 8.61
N PRO A 101 0.97 -2.45 8.94
CA PRO A 101 1.41 -2.29 10.33
C PRO A 101 0.97 -0.94 10.92
N PHE A 102 0.87 0.10 10.09
CA PHE A 102 0.35 1.38 10.53
C PHE A 102 -1.14 1.30 10.87
N TYR A 103 -1.96 0.69 10.01
CA TYR A 103 -3.36 0.41 10.30
C TYR A 103 -3.52 -0.50 11.53
N ALA A 104 -2.72 -1.57 11.64
CA ALA A 104 -2.73 -2.49 12.77
C ALA A 104 -2.49 -1.77 14.10
N THR A 105 -1.50 -0.86 14.11
CA THR A 105 -1.18 -0.03 15.28
C THR A 105 -2.42 0.74 15.75
N LEU A 106 -3.08 1.47 14.85
CA LEU A 106 -4.25 2.27 15.17
C LEU A 106 -5.44 1.40 15.61
N HIS A 107 -5.66 0.30 14.88
CA HIS A 107 -6.75 -0.64 15.14
C HIS A 107 -6.63 -1.30 16.50
N PHE A 108 -5.49 -1.91 16.82
CA PHE A 108 -5.26 -2.58 18.10
C PHE A 108 -5.08 -1.61 19.27
N ALA A 109 -4.70 -0.36 19.00
CA ALA A 109 -4.70 0.67 20.04
C ALA A 109 -6.11 1.08 20.48
N THR A 110 -7.13 0.81 19.66
CA THR A 110 -8.52 1.20 19.92
C THR A 110 -9.26 0.10 20.67
N GLN A 111 -9.90 0.43 21.79
CA GLN A 111 -10.72 -0.53 22.54
C GLN A 111 -12.04 -0.81 21.79
N LYS A 112 -12.25 -2.08 21.40
CA LYS A 112 -13.44 -2.58 20.69
C LYS A 112 -13.81 -3.99 21.16
N GLU A 113 -14.94 -4.53 20.74
CA GLU A 113 -15.34 -5.92 21.08
C GLU A 113 -14.88 -6.95 20.04
N SER A 114 -14.87 -6.61 18.75
CA SER A 114 -14.46 -7.51 17.65
C SER A 114 -13.14 -7.06 17.01
N TYR A 115 -12.02 -7.57 17.50
CA TYR A 115 -10.70 -7.13 17.03
C TYR A 115 -10.28 -7.76 15.69
N LEU A 116 -10.38 -9.08 15.56
CA LEU A 116 -9.76 -9.79 14.44
C LEU A 116 -10.55 -9.66 13.13
N THR A 117 -11.87 -9.77 13.18
CA THR A 117 -12.71 -9.70 11.97
C THR A 117 -12.63 -8.32 11.30
N GLU A 118 -12.69 -7.25 12.10
CA GLU A 118 -12.55 -5.88 11.58
C GLU A 118 -11.15 -5.62 11.02
N PHE A 119 -10.11 -6.14 11.69
CA PHE A 119 -8.73 -6.03 11.22
C PHE A 119 -8.53 -6.71 9.87
N VAL A 120 -8.99 -7.96 9.73
CA VAL A 120 -8.88 -8.71 8.47
C VAL A 120 -9.67 -8.02 7.36
N THR A 121 -10.88 -7.54 7.66
CA THR A 121 -11.69 -6.79 6.70
C THR A 121 -10.96 -5.52 6.25
N GLY A 122 -10.34 -4.81 7.18
CA GLY A 122 -9.56 -3.62 6.86
C GLY A 122 -8.32 -3.92 6.00
N ALA A 123 -7.57 -4.97 6.34
CA ALA A 123 -6.44 -5.42 5.55
C ALA A 123 -6.85 -5.80 4.11
N LEU A 124 -8.01 -6.46 3.94
CA LEU A 124 -8.57 -6.78 2.62
C LEU A 124 -8.97 -5.54 1.83
N VAL A 125 -9.45 -4.48 2.50
CA VAL A 125 -9.75 -3.18 1.85
C VAL A 125 -8.49 -2.45 1.41
N LEU A 126 -7.40 -2.54 2.18
CA LEU A 126 -6.11 -1.95 1.81
C LEU A 126 -5.42 -2.69 0.66
N PHE A 127 -5.69 -3.98 0.51
CA PHE A 127 -5.07 -4.82 -0.52
C PHE A 127 -5.21 -4.30 -1.97
N PRO A 128 -6.40 -3.95 -2.50
CA PRO A 128 -6.50 -3.38 -3.83
C PRO A 128 -5.75 -2.04 -3.98
N LEU A 129 -5.62 -1.25 -2.91
CA LEU A 129 -4.83 -0.02 -2.94
C LEU A 129 -3.33 -0.31 -3.05
N ILE A 130 -2.86 -1.38 -2.42
CA ILE A 130 -1.47 -1.86 -2.60
C ILE A 130 -1.23 -2.28 -4.05
N VAL A 131 -2.17 -3.01 -4.67
CA VAL A 131 -2.06 -3.39 -6.10
C VAL A 131 -1.99 -2.15 -7.00
N LEU A 132 -2.88 -1.17 -6.79
CA LEU A 132 -2.86 0.09 -7.57
C LEU A 132 -1.56 0.88 -7.36
N GLY A 133 -1.07 0.95 -6.12
CA GLY A 133 0.23 1.54 -5.82
C GLY A 133 1.37 0.86 -6.58
N LEU A 134 1.35 -0.48 -6.65
CA LEU A 134 2.38 -1.25 -7.31
C LEU A 134 2.35 -1.07 -8.83
N LEU A 135 1.15 -1.03 -9.42
CA LEU A 135 0.98 -0.67 -10.83
C LEU A 135 1.52 0.74 -11.11
N SER A 136 1.25 1.71 -10.23
CA SER A 136 1.77 3.07 -10.40
C SER A 136 3.30 3.15 -10.30
N LEU A 137 3.92 2.35 -9.42
CA LEU A 137 5.38 2.22 -9.32
C LEU A 137 5.96 1.67 -10.62
N CYS A 138 5.37 0.58 -11.13
CA CYS A 138 5.83 -0.04 -12.37
C CYS A 138 5.70 0.91 -13.56
N LEU A 139 4.54 1.57 -13.71
CA LEU A 139 4.33 2.59 -14.75
C LEU A 139 5.35 3.73 -14.66
N LYS A 140 5.65 4.21 -13.44
CA LYS A 140 6.68 5.22 -13.22
C LYS A 140 8.06 4.73 -13.67
N GLU A 141 8.46 3.50 -13.32
CA GLU A 141 9.77 2.98 -13.75
C GLU A 141 9.84 2.79 -15.26
N LEU A 142 8.78 2.26 -15.89
CA LEU A 142 8.73 2.12 -17.35
C LEU A 142 8.83 3.50 -18.03
N MET A 143 8.04 4.47 -17.59
CA MET A 143 8.05 5.83 -18.15
C MET A 143 9.42 6.49 -18.02
N LEU A 144 10.06 6.43 -16.84
CA LEU A 144 11.30 7.17 -16.60
C LEU A 144 12.53 6.49 -17.22
N ASN A 145 12.59 5.16 -17.21
CA ASN A 145 13.78 4.42 -17.65
C ASN A 145 13.72 4.01 -19.12
N LEU A 146 12.53 3.71 -19.67
CA LEU A 146 12.37 3.39 -21.09
C LEU A 146 12.05 4.63 -21.94
N GLY A 147 11.43 5.66 -21.34
CA GLY A 147 11.12 6.91 -22.04
C GLY A 147 10.27 6.68 -23.29
N ALA A 148 10.77 7.13 -24.44
CA ALA A 148 10.10 6.98 -25.73
C ALA A 148 9.78 5.51 -26.08
N LEU A 149 10.64 4.55 -25.70
CA LEU A 149 10.40 3.13 -25.95
C LEU A 149 9.15 2.59 -25.26
N PHE A 150 8.71 3.24 -24.18
CA PHE A 150 7.45 2.92 -23.52
C PHE A 150 6.32 3.85 -23.97
N MET A 151 6.59 5.15 -24.10
CA MET A 151 5.54 6.16 -24.38
C MET A 151 5.02 6.12 -25.82
N GLU A 152 5.80 5.59 -26.77
CA GLU A 152 5.43 5.52 -28.20
C GLU A 152 4.88 4.14 -28.61
N GLN A 153 4.54 3.30 -27.63
CA GLN A 153 3.94 1.98 -27.86
C GLN A 153 2.55 2.12 -28.51
N GLU A 154 2.14 1.10 -29.27
CA GLU A 154 0.80 1.05 -29.88
C GLU A 154 -0.32 0.85 -28.83
N ALA A 155 0.04 0.28 -27.67
CA ALA A 155 -0.87 0.11 -26.55
C ALA A 155 -1.36 1.46 -25.98
N LEU A 156 -2.49 1.45 -25.27
CA LEU A 156 -3.00 2.63 -24.59
C LEU A 156 -2.09 2.99 -23.40
N VAL A 157 -1.06 3.81 -23.65
CA VAL A 157 -0.18 4.35 -22.62
C VAL A 157 -0.76 5.66 -22.10
N PRO A 158 -1.01 5.80 -20.79
CA PRO A 158 -1.41 7.08 -20.22
C PRO A 158 -0.31 8.14 -20.41
N ASN A 159 -0.69 9.41 -20.52
CA ASN A 159 0.31 10.48 -20.65
C ASN A 159 1.21 10.60 -19.41
N ASP A 160 2.36 11.24 -19.61
CA ASP A 160 3.39 11.46 -18.60
C ASP A 160 2.87 12.10 -17.31
N ASN A 161 2.06 13.15 -17.43
CA ASN A 161 1.46 13.86 -16.30
C ASN A 161 0.52 12.95 -15.50
N PHE A 162 -0.27 12.12 -16.18
CA PHE A 162 -1.15 11.17 -15.52
C PHE A 162 -0.36 10.12 -14.76
N ILE A 163 0.67 9.51 -15.37
CA ILE A 163 1.53 8.52 -14.69
C ILE A 163 2.18 9.15 -13.45
N ALA A 164 2.70 10.37 -13.57
CA ALA A 164 3.33 11.08 -12.46
C ALA A 164 2.33 11.36 -11.31
N LEU A 165 1.13 11.87 -11.62
CA LEU A 165 0.09 12.12 -10.61
C LEU A 165 -0.43 10.83 -10.00
N PHE A 166 -0.58 9.78 -10.80
CA PHE A 166 -1.02 8.47 -10.36
C PHE A 166 0.00 7.86 -9.38
N TYR A 167 1.29 7.98 -9.65
CA TYR A 167 2.36 7.61 -8.72
C TYR A 167 2.31 8.45 -7.43
N GLN A 168 2.24 9.78 -7.55
CA GLN A 168 2.22 10.66 -6.37
C GLN A 168 1.04 10.33 -5.44
N LEU A 169 -0.14 10.12 -6.02
CA LEU A 169 -1.32 9.75 -5.26
C LEU A 169 -1.16 8.36 -4.62
N ASN A 170 -0.88 7.33 -5.40
CA ASN A 170 -0.97 5.95 -4.92
C ASN A 170 0.24 5.47 -4.12
N VAL A 171 1.40 6.12 -4.27
CA VAL A 171 2.64 5.73 -3.54
C VAL A 171 2.94 6.68 -2.39
N LEU A 172 2.72 7.99 -2.55
CA LEU A 172 3.12 8.97 -1.53
C LEU A 172 1.97 9.29 -0.56
N ILE A 173 0.73 9.34 -1.04
CA ILE A 173 -0.41 9.78 -0.24
C ILE A 173 -1.19 8.58 0.30
N VAL A 174 -1.67 7.71 -0.59
CA VAL A 174 -2.60 6.62 -0.24
C VAL A 174 -2.07 5.68 0.84
N PRO A 175 -0.80 5.21 0.83
CA PRO A 175 -0.31 4.28 1.85
C PRO A 175 -0.30 4.85 3.27
N THR A 176 -0.27 6.17 3.41
CA THR A 176 -0.37 6.86 4.72
C THR A 176 -1.82 7.21 5.07
N VAL A 177 -2.58 7.73 4.11
CA VAL A 177 -3.92 8.29 4.37
C VAL A 177 -4.99 7.21 4.45
N ALA A 178 -4.98 6.24 3.54
CA ALA A 178 -5.97 5.16 3.51
C ALA A 178 -6.09 4.38 4.83
N PRO A 179 -4.99 3.94 5.49
CA PRO A 179 -5.11 3.25 6.78
C PRO A 179 -5.72 4.13 7.88
N ILE A 180 -5.47 5.45 7.87
CA ILE A 180 -6.07 6.38 8.84
C ILE A 180 -7.56 6.53 8.57
N LEU A 181 -7.97 6.75 7.32
CA LEU A 181 -9.37 6.90 6.95
C LEU A 181 -10.17 5.62 7.25
N LEU A 182 -9.60 4.47 6.92
CA LEU A 182 -10.20 3.17 7.19
C LEU A 182 -10.35 2.94 8.70
N TRP A 183 -9.30 3.19 9.48
CA TRP A 183 -9.37 3.12 10.94
C TRP A 183 -10.42 4.09 11.51
N ALA A 184 -10.44 5.34 11.04
CA ALA A 184 -11.37 6.35 11.51
C ALA A 184 -12.82 5.95 11.23
N TRP A 185 -13.08 5.41 10.04
CA TRP A 185 -14.38 4.90 9.66
C TRP A 185 -14.81 3.71 10.52
N GLN A 186 -13.93 2.71 10.72
CA GLN A 186 -14.24 1.56 11.57
C GLN A 186 -14.34 1.92 13.06
N SER A 187 -13.68 2.98 13.50
CA SER A 187 -13.66 3.39 14.91
C SER A 187 -14.70 4.47 15.25
N ARG A 188 -15.55 4.86 14.28
CA ARG A 188 -16.51 5.97 14.39
C ARG A 188 -17.46 5.86 15.58
N GLU A 189 -17.82 4.64 15.99
CA GLU A 189 -18.77 4.43 17.07
C GLU A 189 -18.12 4.36 18.45
N THR A 190 -16.79 4.26 18.51
CA THR A 190 -16.06 4.10 19.76
C THR A 190 -16.11 5.37 20.63
N PRO A 191 -16.03 5.23 21.97
CA PRO A 191 -15.97 6.38 22.86
C PRO A 191 -14.83 7.35 22.54
N LEU A 192 -13.71 6.81 22.02
CA LEU A 192 -12.55 7.60 21.60
C LEU A 192 -12.90 8.55 20.44
N MET A 193 -13.49 8.03 19.37
CA MET A 193 -13.78 8.84 18.18
C MET A 193 -14.94 9.82 18.42
N ARG A 194 -15.95 9.42 19.18
CA ARG A 194 -17.04 10.32 19.60
C ARG A 194 -16.52 11.45 20.49
N GLY A 195 -15.57 11.15 21.37
CA GLY A 195 -14.88 12.16 22.19
C GLY A 195 -14.07 13.15 21.35
N LEU A 196 -13.33 12.65 20.34
CA LEU A 196 -12.56 13.49 19.41
C LEU A 196 -13.45 14.44 18.59
N LEU A 197 -14.64 13.97 18.21
CA LEU A 197 -15.61 14.71 17.39
C LEU A 197 -16.66 15.49 18.21
N ASN A 198 -16.55 15.51 19.55
CA ASN A 198 -17.54 16.12 20.45
C ASN A 198 -18.99 15.65 20.20
N LEU A 199 -19.17 14.37 19.84
CA LEU A 199 -20.49 13.78 19.58
C LEU A 199 -21.13 13.25 20.89
N PRO A 200 -22.48 13.29 21.01
CA PRO A 200 -23.17 12.74 22.17
C PRO A 200 -22.96 11.21 22.32
N PRO A 201 -22.97 10.68 23.56
CA PRO A 201 -22.85 9.25 23.83
C PRO A 201 -24.00 8.47 23.15
N LYS A 202 -23.73 7.21 22.76
CA LYS A 202 -24.73 6.33 22.14
C LYS A 202 -25.88 6.10 23.15
N PRO A 203 -27.16 6.23 22.75
CA PRO A 203 -28.28 5.95 23.65
C PRO A 203 -28.26 4.50 24.13
N GLU A 204 -28.57 4.28 25.41
CA GLU A 204 -28.47 2.99 26.12
C GLU A 204 -29.30 1.86 25.47
N SER A 205 -30.28 2.18 24.61
CA SER A 205 -31.13 1.21 23.93
C SER A 205 -30.41 0.35 22.87
N GLU A 206 -29.22 0.74 22.42
CA GLU A 206 -28.43 -0.01 21.40
C GLU A 206 -27.22 -0.75 21.99
N GLN A 207 -27.06 -0.77 23.32
CA GLN A 207 -25.96 -1.48 24.01
C GLN A 207 -26.34 -2.91 24.46
N GLN A 208 -27.57 -3.35 24.19
CA GLN A 208 -28.10 -4.65 24.63
C GLN A 208 -28.39 -5.64 23.49
N THR A 209 -27.93 -5.38 22.26
CA THR A 209 -28.09 -6.29 21.12
C THR A 209 -26.77 -6.57 20.42
#